data_AF-A0A1R1BI92-F1
#
_entry.id   AF-A0A1R1BI92-F1
#
_cell.length_a   1.000
_cell.length_b   1.000
_cell.length_c   1.000
_cell.angle_alpha   90.00
_cell.angle_beta   90.00
_cell.angle_gamma   90.00
#
_symmetry.space_group_name_H-M   'P 1'
#
loop_
_entity.id
_entity.type
_entity.pdbx_description
1 polymer ?
#
loop_
_entity_poly.entity_id
_entity_poly.type
_entity_poly.pdbx_seq_one_letter_code
_entity_poly.pdbx_strand_id
1 'polypeptide(L)'
;MDQKDAIDILEKNILDNVICRNLELKPGVIATYIAGLSNESGGYIFLGVEKDETQFIINGISTTFQLTNILNVAISKLSSPIILDFCFLNFKGENIFVIKVEKATVKILCDEEYYIYKSNGVLKIANKTEQYDEQIPDKPTLFLSYREIDTPIVNIIEDNLKRLTSDGINISRYTRIPYKASFKEFMNGIQDHDVVLCVVSDGYLRSQACMYEVGEIIKDHHFNEKLIFVVLSENERKYYPEGFTEKIAANIYGSEVKRLQYVTYWKEKYDELNETIRGIDDYEAISDATRSLKEIGQIYRNDISEFMTYLADNNGKSFEYLCKNEFKDLLGWISKK
;
A
#
# COMPACT_ATOMS: atom_id res chain seq x y z
N MET A 1 -10.18 31.15 20.42
CA MET A 1 -11.03 30.41 19.47
C MET A 1 -12.44 30.98 19.46
N ASP A 2 -12.93 31.35 18.27
CA ASP A 2 -14.38 31.51 18.05
C ASP A 2 -15.00 30.12 18.00
N GLN A 3 -15.85 29.78 18.97
CA GLN A 3 -16.51 28.46 19.03
C GLN A 3 -17.47 28.25 17.85
N LYS A 4 -17.90 29.33 17.18
CA LYS A 4 -18.82 29.29 16.06
C LYS A 4 -18.27 28.49 14.88
N ASP A 5 -16.97 28.62 14.57
CA ASP A 5 -16.35 27.89 13.46
C ASP A 5 -16.35 26.38 13.71
N ALA A 6 -16.03 25.95 14.94
CA ALA A 6 -16.03 24.55 15.32
C ALA A 6 -17.44 23.94 15.32
N ILE A 7 -18.44 24.72 15.74
CA ILE A 7 -19.85 24.31 15.67
C ILE A 7 -20.28 24.19 14.21
N ASP A 8 -19.98 25.18 13.37
CA ASP A 8 -20.32 25.19 11.94
C ASP A 8 -19.74 23.96 11.22
N ILE A 9 -18.51 23.56 11.53
CA ILE A 9 -17.89 22.34 10.97
C ILE A 9 -18.71 21.10 11.30
N LEU A 10 -19.12 20.95 12.57
CA LEU A 10 -19.88 19.78 13.01
C LEU A 10 -21.32 19.79 12.50
N GLU A 11 -21.98 20.96 12.43
CA GLU A 11 -23.35 21.10 11.94
C GLU A 11 -23.46 20.93 10.43
N LYS A 12 -22.52 21.50 9.66
CA LYS A 12 -22.48 21.43 8.20
C LYS A 12 -21.76 20.18 7.70
N ASN A 13 -21.28 19.33 8.60
CA ASN A 13 -20.61 18.08 8.30
C ASN A 13 -19.39 18.26 7.36
N ILE A 14 -18.56 19.26 7.67
CA ILE A 14 -17.34 19.57 6.90
C ILE A 14 -16.25 18.59 7.32
N LEU A 15 -15.96 17.63 6.46
CA LEU A 15 -15.03 16.53 6.78
C LEU A 15 -13.55 16.89 6.52
N ASP A 16 -13.26 17.93 5.75
CA ASP A 16 -11.90 18.29 5.36
C ASP A 16 -11.13 19.00 6.47
N ASN A 17 -9.82 18.73 6.57
CA ASN A 17 -8.91 19.29 7.57
C ASN A 17 -9.36 19.07 9.03
N VAL A 18 -9.95 17.90 9.30
CA VAL A 18 -10.46 17.53 10.61
C VAL A 18 -9.95 16.15 11.02
N ILE A 19 -9.38 16.06 12.23
CA ILE A 19 -9.00 14.80 12.88
C ILE A 19 -9.95 14.57 14.06
N CYS A 20 -10.67 13.45 14.07
CA CYS A 20 -11.61 13.07 15.12
C CYS A 20 -11.13 11.83 15.87
N ARG A 21 -11.06 11.89 17.20
CA ARG A 21 -10.82 10.74 18.07
C ARG A 21 -11.87 10.68 19.15
N ASN A 22 -12.40 9.49 19.40
CA ASN A 22 -13.26 9.26 20.56
C ASN A 22 -12.56 9.66 21.86
N LEU A 23 -11.32 9.19 22.03
CA LEU A 23 -10.44 9.59 23.12
C LEU A 23 -8.99 9.43 22.67
N GLU A 24 -8.16 10.45 22.89
CA GLU A 24 -6.70 10.35 22.79
C GLU A 24 -6.07 11.11 23.95
N LEU A 25 -5.24 10.43 24.73
CA LEU A 25 -4.60 10.96 25.95
C LEU A 25 -3.08 10.92 25.88
N LYS A 26 -2.49 10.38 24.80
CA LYS A 26 -1.05 10.30 24.62
C LYS A 26 -0.53 11.61 24.01
N PRO A 27 0.32 12.36 24.73
CA PRO A 27 0.86 13.62 24.22
C PRO A 27 1.62 13.46 22.90
N GLY A 28 2.36 12.36 22.72
CA GLY A 28 3.09 12.09 21.49
C GLY A 28 2.17 11.93 20.27
N VAL A 29 1.02 11.28 20.43
CA VAL A 29 0.06 11.10 19.32
C VAL A 29 -0.65 12.41 19.00
N ILE A 30 -1.03 13.19 20.01
CA ILE A 30 -1.61 14.52 19.80
C ILE A 30 -0.60 15.46 19.10
N ALA A 31 0.68 15.37 19.46
CA ALA A 31 1.74 16.15 18.84
C ALA A 31 1.88 15.84 17.34
N THR A 32 1.75 14.57 16.93
CA THR A 32 1.79 14.25 15.49
C THR A 32 0.59 14.81 14.73
N TYR A 33 -0.61 14.82 15.32
CA TYR A 33 -1.81 15.44 14.72
C TYR A 33 -1.64 16.95 14.53
N ILE A 34 -1.12 17.61 15.56
CA ILE A 34 -0.84 19.05 15.51
C ILE A 34 0.24 19.35 14.47
N ALA A 35 1.33 18.59 14.44
CA ALA A 35 2.37 18.72 13.41
C ALA A 35 1.77 18.53 12.01
N GLY A 36 1.00 17.46 11.79
CA GLY A 36 0.39 17.17 10.50
C GLY A 36 -0.53 18.26 9.97
N LEU A 37 -1.41 18.80 10.82
CA LEU A 37 -2.30 19.90 10.43
C LEU A 37 -1.54 21.21 10.20
N SER A 38 -0.60 21.55 11.10
CA SER A 38 0.17 22.80 10.99
C SER A 38 1.06 22.82 9.74
N ASN A 39 1.56 21.67 9.30
CA ASN A 39 2.38 21.54 8.09
C ASN A 39 1.60 21.67 6.77
N GLU A 40 0.27 21.56 6.81
CA GLU A 40 -0.59 21.56 5.62
C GLU A 40 -1.38 22.86 5.52
N SER A 41 -2.69 22.82 5.78
CA SER A 41 -3.61 23.97 5.67
C SER A 41 -4.10 24.47 7.02
N GLY A 42 -3.60 23.91 8.12
CA GLY A 42 -4.25 24.03 9.43
C GLY A 42 -5.51 23.16 9.50
N GLY A 43 -6.25 23.26 10.60
CA GLY A 43 -7.50 22.53 10.76
C GLY A 43 -7.90 22.34 12.22
N TYR A 44 -8.74 21.32 12.46
CA TYR A 44 -9.31 21.05 13.77
C TYR A 44 -9.06 19.62 14.22
N ILE A 45 -8.79 19.44 15.51
CA ILE A 45 -8.79 18.14 16.18
C ILE A 45 -9.95 18.14 17.16
N PHE A 46 -10.84 17.15 17.04
CA PHE A 46 -11.94 16.92 17.98
C PHE A 46 -11.69 15.66 18.79
N LEU A 47 -11.66 15.79 20.11
CA LEU A 47 -11.67 14.67 21.05
C LEU A 47 -13.08 14.53 21.65
N GLY A 48 -13.59 13.31 21.75
CA GLY A 48 -15.00 13.03 22.03
C GLY A 48 -15.87 12.97 20.77
N VAL A 49 -15.25 12.88 19.59
CA VAL A 49 -15.92 12.78 18.28
C VAL A 49 -15.25 11.70 17.46
N GLU A 50 -16.03 10.85 16.81
CA GLU A 50 -15.58 9.94 15.77
C GLU A 50 -16.03 10.46 14.40
N LYS A 51 -15.32 10.04 13.35
CA LYS A 51 -15.60 10.43 11.97
C LYS A 51 -15.53 9.17 11.11
N ASP A 52 -16.60 8.87 10.39
CA ASP A 52 -16.60 7.92 9.27
C ASP A 52 -16.49 8.68 7.94
N GLU A 53 -16.59 7.99 6.80
CA GLU A 53 -16.44 8.61 5.46
C GLU A 53 -17.52 9.66 5.15
N THR A 54 -18.61 9.69 5.90
CA THR A 54 -19.82 10.44 5.56
C THR A 54 -20.32 11.34 6.67
N GLN A 55 -19.96 11.12 7.93
CA GLN A 55 -20.52 11.86 9.06
C GLN A 55 -19.63 11.87 10.31
N PHE A 56 -19.96 12.80 11.21
CA PHE A 56 -19.46 12.84 12.58
C PHE A 56 -20.37 12.09 13.55
N ILE A 57 -19.76 11.33 14.46
CA ILE A 57 -20.43 10.65 15.58
C ILE A 57 -19.97 11.33 16.87
N ILE A 58 -20.89 11.97 17.58
CA ILE A 58 -20.60 12.72 18.82
C ILE A 58 -20.73 11.77 20.01
N ASN A 59 -19.60 11.43 20.64
CA ASN A 59 -19.54 10.50 21.77
C ASN A 59 -19.37 11.22 23.12
N GLY A 60 -18.84 12.44 23.09
CA GLY A 60 -18.50 13.19 24.29
C GLY A 60 -17.20 12.75 24.95
N ILE A 61 -16.67 13.61 25.82
CA ILE A 61 -15.48 13.36 26.60
C ILE A 61 -15.64 13.97 28.00
N SER A 62 -15.14 13.26 29.02
CA SER A 62 -15.19 13.75 30.38
C SER A 62 -14.34 15.01 30.56
N THR A 63 -14.91 16.03 31.18
CA THR A 63 -14.20 17.27 31.55
C THR A 63 -13.20 17.08 32.70
N THR A 64 -13.19 15.90 33.34
CA THR A 64 -12.22 15.56 34.38
C THR A 64 -10.84 15.21 33.83
N PHE A 65 -10.71 14.93 32.53
CA PHE A 65 -9.42 14.69 31.90
C PHE A 65 -8.58 15.97 31.86
N GLN A 66 -7.32 15.89 32.24
CA GLN A 66 -6.37 17.01 32.21
C GLN A 66 -5.85 17.27 30.79
N LEU A 67 -6.74 17.44 29.81
CA LEU A 67 -6.40 17.58 28.40
C LEU A 67 -5.52 18.80 28.12
N THR A 68 -5.68 19.88 28.89
CA THR A 68 -4.79 21.05 28.83
C THR A 68 -3.33 20.68 29.15
N ASN A 69 -3.09 19.86 30.18
CA ASN A 69 -1.74 19.44 30.55
C ASN A 69 -1.15 18.51 29.48
N ILE A 70 -1.96 17.56 28.99
CA ILE A 70 -1.56 16.65 27.91
C ILE A 70 -1.19 17.42 26.64
N LEU A 71 -1.99 18.43 26.29
CA LEU A 71 -1.75 19.29 25.13
C LEU A 71 -0.49 20.13 25.28
N ASN A 72 -0.22 20.70 26.46
CA ASN A 72 1.03 21.41 26.72
C ASN A 72 2.26 20.50 26.55
N VAL A 73 2.17 19.25 27.02
CA VAL A 73 3.24 18.25 26.79
C VAL A 73 3.36 17.92 25.30
N ALA A 74 2.24 17.80 24.57
CA ALA A 74 2.26 17.56 23.13
C ALA A 74 2.96 18.70 22.36
N ILE A 75 2.63 19.95 22.68
CA ILE A 75 3.25 21.14 22.07
C ILE A 75 4.76 21.16 22.32
N SER A 76 5.22 20.73 23.50
CA SER A 76 6.66 20.70 23.84
C SER A 76 7.49 19.73 23.00
N LYS A 77 6.84 18.81 22.27
CA LYS A 77 7.49 17.84 21.37
C LYS A 77 7.72 18.38 19.96
N LEU A 78 7.23 19.58 19.66
CA LEU A 78 7.31 20.19 18.34
C LEU A 78 8.62 20.97 18.18
N SER A 79 9.22 20.91 17.00
CA SER A 79 10.50 21.55 16.71
C SER A 79 10.46 23.08 16.67
N SER A 80 9.27 23.68 16.58
CA SER A 80 9.10 25.13 16.50
C SER A 80 7.75 25.55 17.09
N PRO A 81 7.64 26.80 17.57
CA PRO A 81 6.37 27.35 18.05
C PRO A 81 5.32 27.35 16.94
N ILE A 82 4.08 27.09 17.33
CA ILE A 82 2.91 27.08 16.44
C ILE A 82 1.79 27.93 17.04
N ILE A 83 0.90 28.41 16.16
CA ILE A 83 -0.30 29.12 16.57
C ILE A 83 -1.43 28.11 16.63
N LEU A 84 -1.99 27.94 17.82
CA LEU A 84 -3.14 27.08 18.05
C LEU A 84 -4.00 27.66 19.17
N ASP A 85 -5.29 27.34 19.14
CA ASP A 85 -6.22 27.56 20.24
C ASP A 85 -6.90 26.25 20.62
N PHE A 86 -7.38 26.13 21.86
CA PHE A 86 -8.15 24.95 22.28
C PHE A 86 -9.17 25.31 23.36
N CYS A 87 -10.29 24.59 23.40
CA CYS A 87 -11.23 24.65 24.52
C CYS A 87 -12.15 23.42 24.58
N PHE A 88 -12.91 23.30 25.67
CA PHE A 88 -14.09 22.45 25.69
C PHE A 88 -15.25 23.18 24.99
N LEU A 89 -16.01 22.43 24.19
CA LEU A 89 -17.22 22.86 23.52
C LEU A 89 -18.35 21.90 23.91
N ASN A 90 -19.53 22.42 24.27
CA ASN A 90 -20.71 21.58 24.41
C ASN A 90 -21.47 21.55 23.08
N PHE A 91 -21.67 20.36 22.52
CA PHE A 91 -22.35 20.17 21.24
C PHE A 91 -23.35 19.02 21.37
N LYS A 92 -24.62 19.31 21.06
CA LYS A 92 -25.76 18.36 21.21
C LYS A 92 -25.85 17.70 22.59
N GLY A 93 -25.47 18.41 23.65
CA GLY A 93 -25.52 17.93 25.04
C GLY A 93 -24.25 17.23 25.50
N GLU A 94 -23.33 16.89 24.60
CA GLU A 94 -22.06 16.26 24.93
C GLU A 94 -20.92 17.28 24.98
N ASN A 95 -19.99 17.09 25.91
CA ASN A 95 -18.76 17.90 25.95
C ASN A 95 -17.73 17.29 25.00
N ILE A 96 -17.12 18.10 24.14
CA ILE A 96 -16.03 17.72 23.26
C ILE A 96 -14.84 18.65 23.49
N PHE A 97 -13.63 18.17 23.25
CA PHE A 97 -12.43 19.01 23.35
C PHE A 97 -11.90 19.31 21.96
N VAL A 98 -11.77 20.59 21.65
CA VAL A 98 -11.44 21.08 20.32
C VAL A 98 -10.08 21.75 20.35
N ILE A 99 -9.23 21.41 19.38
CA ILE A 99 -7.95 22.06 19.15
C ILE A 99 -7.96 22.62 17.73
N LYS A 100 -7.92 23.95 17.58
CA LYS A 100 -7.73 24.63 16.31
C LYS A 100 -6.24 24.85 16.08
N VAL A 101 -5.74 24.35 14.96
CA VAL A 101 -4.33 24.46 14.57
C VAL A 101 -4.24 25.35 13.33
N GLU A 102 -3.49 26.45 13.41
CA GLU A 102 -3.23 27.29 12.23
C GLU A 102 -2.10 26.69 11.40
N LYS A 103 -2.10 27.01 10.10
CA LYS A 103 -0.97 26.68 9.21
C LYS A 103 0.31 27.36 9.71
N ALA A 104 1.37 26.58 9.87
CA ALA A 104 2.70 27.08 10.17
C ALA A 104 3.37 27.63 8.89
N THR A 105 4.17 28.67 9.07
CA THR A 105 5.00 29.26 7.99
C THR A 105 6.32 28.51 7.80
N VAL A 106 6.64 27.58 8.70
CA VAL A 106 7.86 26.76 8.70
C VAL A 106 7.50 25.29 8.92
N LYS A 107 8.42 24.41 8.52
CA LYS A 107 8.29 22.96 8.74
C LYS A 107 8.30 22.64 10.24
N ILE A 108 7.23 22.00 10.73
CA ILE A 108 7.08 21.54 12.11
C ILE A 108 7.38 20.04 12.17
N LEU A 109 8.41 19.66 12.92
CA LEU A 109 8.72 18.26 13.22
C LEU A 109 8.15 17.90 14.59
N CYS A 110 7.70 16.67 14.76
CA CYS A 110 7.36 16.10 16.06
C CYS A 110 8.39 15.01 16.38
N ASP A 111 9.14 15.17 17.47
CA ASP A 111 10.24 14.28 17.84
C ASP A 111 11.17 13.98 16.64
N GLU A 112 11.64 15.04 15.94
CA GLU A 112 12.52 15.01 14.74
C GLU A 112 11.90 14.46 13.45
N GLU A 113 10.65 14.03 13.48
CA GLU A 113 9.96 13.41 12.35
C GLU A 113 8.94 14.37 11.72
N TYR A 114 8.82 14.34 10.40
CA TYR A 114 7.88 15.18 9.67
C TYR A 114 6.54 14.46 9.50
N TYR A 115 5.43 15.15 9.74
CA TYR A 115 4.09 14.61 9.58
C TYR A 115 3.24 15.55 8.73
N ILE A 116 2.37 14.99 7.90
CA ILE A 116 1.35 15.75 7.14
C ILE A 116 -0.04 15.19 7.43
N TYR A 117 -1.06 16.04 7.38
CA TYR A 117 -2.45 15.62 7.52
C TYR A 117 -2.90 14.73 6.36
N LYS A 118 -3.62 13.63 6.65
CA LYS A 118 -4.28 12.79 5.65
C LYS A 118 -5.63 12.28 6.19
N SER A 119 -6.72 12.70 5.56
CA SER A 119 -8.11 12.25 5.80
C SER A 119 -8.62 12.39 7.25
N ASN A 120 -8.25 11.49 8.17
CA ASN A 120 -8.66 11.54 9.58
C ASN A 120 -7.46 11.25 10.51
N GLY A 121 -6.24 11.47 10.02
CA GLY A 121 -5.01 11.19 10.74
C GLY A 121 -3.83 11.92 10.12
N VAL A 122 -2.64 11.36 10.32
CA VAL A 122 -1.39 11.93 9.82
C VAL A 122 -0.50 10.83 9.25
N LEU A 123 0.28 11.19 8.24
CA LEU A 123 1.29 10.32 7.65
C LEU A 123 2.67 10.82 8.05
N LYS A 124 3.52 9.90 8.53
CA LYS A 124 4.93 10.17 8.78
C LYS A 124 5.67 10.23 7.44
N ILE A 125 6.36 11.32 7.19
CA ILE A 125 7.19 11.52 6.00
C ILE A 125 8.65 11.32 6.42
N ALA A 126 9.26 10.25 5.94
CA ALA A 126 10.66 9.97 6.20
C ALA A 126 11.54 11.08 5.61
N ASN A 127 12.44 11.66 6.41
CA ASN A 127 13.43 12.62 5.95
C ASN A 127 14.40 11.94 4.96
N LYS A 128 14.09 11.98 3.66
CA LYS A 128 15.11 11.97 2.61
C LYS A 128 15.29 13.41 2.16
N THR A 129 16.49 13.93 2.38
CA THR A 129 16.99 15.18 1.84
C THR A 129 16.70 15.28 0.35
N GLU A 130 15.81 16.20 -0.06
CA GLU A 130 16.04 17.27 -1.04
C GLU A 130 14.71 17.90 -1.53
N GLN A 131 14.66 19.23 -1.41
CA GLN A 131 13.91 20.22 -2.22
C GLN A 131 12.37 20.12 -2.31
N TYR A 132 11.71 21.09 -1.66
CA TYR A 132 10.34 21.52 -1.95
C TYR A 132 10.29 22.12 -3.36
N ASP A 133 9.56 21.47 -4.25
CA ASP A 133 8.93 22.10 -5.41
C ASP A 133 7.41 21.87 -5.28
N GLU A 134 6.65 22.76 -5.89
CA GLU A 134 5.19 22.91 -5.79
C GLU A 134 4.39 21.59 -5.86
N GLN A 135 3.23 21.52 -5.20
CA GLN A 135 2.31 20.38 -5.12
C GLN A 135 2.11 19.65 -6.46
N ILE A 136 2.89 18.60 -6.70
CA ILE A 136 2.54 17.50 -7.60
C ILE A 136 1.62 16.58 -6.79
N PRO A 137 0.46 16.13 -7.31
CA PRO A 137 -0.34 15.09 -6.67
C PRO A 137 0.56 13.95 -6.20
N ASP A 138 0.25 13.33 -5.06
CA ASP A 138 0.95 12.11 -4.63
C ASP A 138 0.98 11.17 -5.83
N LYS A 139 2.17 10.95 -6.40
CA LYS A 139 2.29 10.22 -7.67
C LYS A 139 1.73 8.81 -7.43
N PRO A 140 0.80 8.31 -8.27
CA PRO A 140 0.24 6.99 -8.10
C PRO A 140 1.37 5.98 -7.96
N THR A 141 1.23 5.10 -6.97
CA THR A 141 2.23 4.10 -6.63
C THR A 141 1.95 2.81 -7.39
N LEU A 142 2.96 2.33 -8.11
CA LEU A 142 2.89 1.13 -8.94
C LEU A 142 3.92 0.10 -8.47
N PHE A 143 3.46 -1.04 -8.00
CA PHE A 143 4.32 -2.18 -7.72
C PHE A 143 4.41 -3.10 -8.95
N LEU A 144 5.64 -3.41 -9.40
CA LEU A 144 5.89 -4.37 -10.47
C LEU A 144 6.24 -5.74 -9.88
N SER A 145 5.34 -6.70 -10.04
CA SER A 145 5.55 -8.11 -9.67
C SER A 145 5.92 -8.92 -10.91
N TYR A 146 7.11 -9.51 -10.93
CA TYR A 146 7.63 -10.25 -12.07
C TYR A 146 8.75 -11.22 -11.66
N ARG A 147 9.08 -12.17 -12.55
CA ARG A 147 10.20 -13.09 -12.34
C ARG A 147 11.51 -12.41 -12.72
N GLU A 148 12.59 -12.58 -11.96
CA GLU A 148 13.87 -11.89 -12.21
C GLU A 148 14.38 -12.01 -13.66
N ILE A 149 14.23 -13.18 -14.28
CA ILE A 149 14.62 -13.40 -15.68
C ILE A 149 13.84 -12.55 -16.70
N ASP A 150 12.65 -12.07 -16.33
CA ASP A 150 11.79 -11.19 -17.14
C ASP A 150 12.21 -9.70 -17.01
N THR A 151 13.27 -9.39 -16.25
CA THR A 151 13.82 -8.02 -16.07
C THR A 151 13.97 -7.23 -17.38
N PRO A 152 14.46 -7.79 -18.51
CA PRO A 152 14.58 -7.04 -19.75
C PRO A 152 13.24 -6.47 -20.24
N ILE A 153 12.15 -7.23 -20.10
CA ILE A 153 10.81 -6.79 -20.48
C ILE A 153 10.30 -5.75 -19.49
N VAL A 154 10.49 -5.99 -18.20
CA VAL A 154 10.03 -5.08 -17.15
C VAL A 154 10.74 -3.73 -17.21
N ASN A 155 12.03 -3.70 -17.57
CA ASN A 155 12.74 -2.46 -17.84
C ASN A 155 12.08 -1.67 -18.98
N ILE A 156 11.69 -2.34 -20.07
CA ILE A 156 11.00 -1.67 -21.18
C ILE A 156 9.66 -1.07 -20.71
N ILE A 157 8.89 -1.80 -19.89
CA ILE A 157 7.64 -1.29 -19.32
C ILE A 157 7.92 -0.07 -18.43
N GLU A 158 8.82 -0.21 -17.44
CA GLU A 158 9.17 0.84 -16.49
C GLU A 158 9.69 2.10 -17.18
N ASP A 159 10.62 1.96 -18.12
CA ASP A 159 11.23 3.07 -18.85
C ASP A 159 10.19 3.81 -19.70
N ASN A 160 9.25 3.08 -20.33
CA ASN A 160 8.17 3.72 -21.09
C ASN A 160 7.18 4.43 -20.18
N LEU A 161 6.78 3.82 -19.05
CA LEU A 161 5.87 4.46 -18.10
C LEU A 161 6.49 5.75 -17.54
N LYS A 162 7.75 5.71 -17.12
CA LYS A 162 8.49 6.91 -16.66
C LYS A 162 8.56 7.99 -17.72
N ARG A 163 8.98 7.62 -18.94
CA ARG A 163 9.09 8.55 -20.07
C ARG A 163 7.74 9.20 -20.42
N LEU A 164 6.67 8.41 -20.48
CA LEU A 164 5.33 8.87 -20.88
C LEU A 164 4.64 9.70 -19.81
N THR A 165 5.01 9.51 -18.53
CA THR A 165 4.44 10.27 -17.41
C THR A 165 5.35 11.37 -16.87
N SER A 166 6.52 11.57 -17.47
CA SER A 166 7.55 12.48 -16.95
C SER A 166 7.86 12.20 -15.48
N ASP A 167 8.09 10.92 -15.17
CA ASP A 167 8.26 10.39 -13.81
C ASP A 167 7.07 10.62 -12.87
N GLY A 168 5.86 10.82 -13.41
CA GLY A 168 4.62 11.04 -12.67
C GLY A 168 4.04 9.81 -11.94
N ILE A 169 4.75 8.69 -11.90
CA ILE A 169 4.35 7.44 -11.22
C ILE A 169 5.49 6.99 -10.31
N ASN A 170 5.17 6.64 -9.06
CA ASN A 170 6.13 6.07 -8.12
C ASN A 170 6.22 4.55 -8.32
N ILE A 171 7.24 4.09 -9.06
CA ILE A 171 7.39 2.68 -9.42
C ILE A 171 8.34 1.94 -8.46
N SER A 172 7.87 0.86 -7.85
CA SER A 172 8.63 -0.04 -6.96
C SER A 172 8.67 -1.46 -7.53
N ARG A 173 9.71 -2.24 -7.19
CA ARG A 173 9.85 -3.64 -7.63
C ARG A 173 10.80 -4.48 -6.75
N TYR A 174 10.60 -5.80 -6.73
CA TYR A 174 11.34 -6.78 -5.90
C TYR A 174 12.87 -6.67 -5.99
N THR A 175 13.44 -6.35 -7.15
CA THR A 175 14.90 -6.25 -7.36
C THR A 175 15.57 -5.06 -6.66
N ARG A 176 14.81 -4.21 -5.93
CA ARG A 176 15.33 -3.05 -5.19
C ARG A 176 15.24 -3.18 -3.66
N ILE A 177 14.95 -4.36 -3.11
CA ILE A 177 14.99 -4.58 -1.65
C ILE A 177 16.44 -4.37 -1.15
N PRO A 178 16.70 -3.48 -0.18
CA PRO A 178 18.04 -3.23 0.34
C PRO A 178 18.70 -4.48 0.92
N TYR A 179 20.02 -4.58 0.83
CA TYR A 179 20.79 -5.67 1.45
C TYR A 179 20.45 -5.82 2.94
N LYS A 180 20.04 -7.02 3.36
CA LYS A 180 19.54 -7.41 4.71
C LYS A 180 18.12 -6.95 5.08
N ALA A 181 17.35 -6.31 4.19
CA ALA A 181 15.96 -6.02 4.47
C ALA A 181 15.09 -7.29 4.44
N SER A 182 14.03 -7.31 5.27
CA SER A 182 13.12 -8.46 5.35
C SER A 182 12.18 -8.46 4.15
N PHE A 183 12.28 -9.51 3.33
CA PHE A 183 11.34 -9.76 2.24
C PHE A 183 9.89 -9.72 2.72
N LYS A 184 9.62 -10.34 3.88
CA LYS A 184 8.28 -10.37 4.47
C LYS A 184 7.75 -8.98 4.84
N GLU A 185 8.61 -8.07 5.32
CA GLU A 185 8.20 -6.71 5.66
C GLU A 185 7.90 -5.86 4.43
N PHE A 186 8.66 -6.05 3.34
CA PHE A 186 8.36 -5.40 2.06
C PHE A 186 7.02 -5.88 1.48
N MET A 187 6.74 -7.17 1.60
CA MET A 187 5.52 -7.81 1.11
C MET A 187 4.26 -7.35 1.83
N ASN A 188 4.36 -7.09 3.14
CA ASN A 188 3.26 -6.51 3.92
C ASN A 188 2.82 -5.13 3.39
N GLY A 189 3.72 -4.39 2.72
CA GLY A 189 3.44 -3.07 2.14
C GLY A 189 2.88 -3.10 0.71
N ILE A 190 2.70 -4.27 0.09
CA ILE A 190 2.06 -4.36 -1.24
C ILE A 190 0.62 -3.84 -1.18
N GLN A 191 -0.05 -3.98 -0.03
CA GLN A 191 -1.39 -3.45 0.19
C GLN A 191 -1.47 -1.92 0.17
N ASP A 192 -0.35 -1.24 0.42
CA ASP A 192 -0.24 0.23 0.44
C ASP A 192 -0.03 0.84 -0.96
N HIS A 193 0.15 0.01 -2.01
CA HIS A 193 0.28 0.50 -3.38
C HIS A 193 -1.09 0.68 -4.03
N ASP A 194 -1.24 1.75 -4.81
CA ASP A 194 -2.47 2.07 -5.54
C ASP A 194 -2.75 1.03 -6.63
N VAL A 195 -1.68 0.52 -7.26
CA VAL A 195 -1.74 -0.44 -8.37
C VAL A 195 -0.63 -1.47 -8.27
N VAL A 196 -0.95 -2.73 -8.56
CA VAL A 196 0.01 -3.82 -8.75
C VAL A 196 -0.04 -4.31 -10.20
N LEU A 197 1.10 -4.28 -10.90
CA LEU A 197 1.25 -4.85 -12.24
C LEU A 197 2.00 -6.17 -12.20
N CYS A 198 1.27 -7.27 -12.44
CA CYS A 198 1.85 -8.60 -12.63
C CYS A 198 2.31 -8.79 -14.08
N VAL A 199 3.59 -9.10 -14.29
CA VAL A 199 4.12 -9.51 -15.60
C VAL A 199 4.14 -11.04 -15.64
N VAL A 200 3.12 -11.62 -16.26
CA VAL A 200 2.79 -13.04 -16.15
C VAL A 200 3.41 -13.84 -17.30
N SER A 201 4.49 -14.57 -16.98
CA SER A 201 5.10 -15.63 -17.79
C SER A 201 4.77 -17.03 -17.26
N ASP A 202 5.08 -18.08 -18.03
CA ASP A 202 5.00 -19.47 -17.53
C ASP A 202 5.87 -19.66 -16.28
N GLY A 203 7.06 -19.07 -16.29
CA GLY A 203 7.98 -19.08 -15.16
C GLY A 203 7.45 -18.32 -13.94
N TYR A 204 6.71 -17.22 -14.14
CA TYR A 204 6.07 -16.47 -13.06
C TYR A 204 5.08 -17.35 -12.29
N LEU A 205 4.19 -18.05 -13.00
CA LEU A 205 3.17 -18.94 -12.41
C LEU A 205 3.77 -20.19 -11.71
N ARG A 206 5.06 -20.49 -11.95
CA ARG A 206 5.81 -21.61 -11.34
C ARG A 206 6.79 -21.17 -10.26
N SER A 207 6.92 -19.88 -10.00
CA SER A 207 7.85 -19.31 -9.02
C SER A 207 7.20 -19.22 -7.64
N GLN A 208 7.84 -19.80 -6.61
CA GLN A 208 7.29 -19.76 -5.24
C GLN A 208 7.24 -18.33 -4.71
N ALA A 209 8.27 -17.52 -4.99
CA ALA A 209 8.29 -16.11 -4.59
C ALA A 209 7.15 -15.32 -5.24
N CYS A 210 6.93 -15.50 -6.55
CA CYS A 210 5.85 -14.79 -7.27
C CYS A 210 4.47 -15.26 -6.81
N MET A 211 4.28 -16.55 -6.55
CA MET A 211 2.99 -17.05 -6.07
C MET A 211 2.73 -16.70 -4.61
N TYR A 212 3.77 -16.55 -3.80
CA TYR A 212 3.65 -15.96 -2.47
C TYR A 212 3.20 -14.49 -2.54
N GLU A 213 3.77 -13.69 -3.46
CA GLU A 213 3.31 -12.32 -3.76
C GLU A 213 1.83 -12.26 -4.12
N VAL A 214 1.42 -13.09 -5.06
CA VAL A 214 0.01 -13.22 -5.45
C VAL A 214 -0.84 -13.59 -4.24
N GLY A 215 -0.41 -14.57 -3.43
CA GLY A 215 -1.10 -14.99 -2.21
C GLY A 215 -1.32 -13.87 -1.20
N GLU A 216 -0.38 -12.93 -1.04
CA GLU A 216 -0.58 -11.76 -0.17
C GLU A 216 -1.53 -10.73 -0.78
N ILE A 217 -1.56 -10.59 -2.12
CA ILE A 217 -2.45 -9.66 -2.83
C ILE A 217 -3.90 -10.14 -2.77
N ILE A 218 -4.16 -11.42 -3.09
CA ILE A 218 -5.52 -11.97 -3.16
C ILE A 218 -6.24 -12.04 -1.81
N LYS A 219 -5.50 -11.90 -0.69
CA LYS A 219 -6.11 -11.76 0.65
C LYS A 219 -6.92 -10.47 0.81
N ASP A 220 -6.64 -9.43 0.02
CA ASP A 220 -7.45 -8.22 -0.04
C ASP A 220 -8.71 -8.49 -0.88
N HIS A 221 -9.91 -8.38 -0.29
CA HIS A 221 -11.17 -8.61 -1.00
C HIS A 221 -11.40 -7.66 -2.19
N HIS A 222 -10.64 -6.57 -2.29
CA HIS A 222 -10.68 -5.62 -3.42
C HIS A 222 -9.44 -5.72 -4.32
N PHE A 223 -8.70 -6.84 -4.29
CA PHE A 223 -7.47 -6.98 -5.09
C PHE A 223 -7.71 -6.81 -6.58
N ASN A 224 -8.88 -7.18 -7.08
CA ASN A 224 -9.32 -7.00 -8.47
C ASN A 224 -9.38 -5.51 -8.89
N GLU A 225 -9.52 -4.59 -7.93
CA GLU A 225 -9.52 -3.15 -8.17
C GLU A 225 -8.12 -2.52 -8.13
N LYS A 226 -7.09 -3.29 -7.79
CA LYS A 226 -5.68 -2.85 -7.73
C LYS A 226 -4.78 -3.61 -8.70
N LEU A 227 -5.12 -4.86 -9.01
CA LEU A 227 -4.28 -5.76 -9.80
C LEU A 227 -4.56 -5.63 -11.30
N ILE A 228 -3.55 -5.23 -12.05
CA ILE A 228 -3.48 -5.30 -13.51
C ILE A 228 -2.39 -6.26 -13.93
N PHE A 229 -2.46 -6.79 -15.16
CA PHE A 229 -1.48 -7.77 -15.61
C PHE A 229 -1.15 -7.67 -17.10
N VAL A 230 0.11 -7.97 -17.41
CA VAL A 230 0.63 -8.18 -18.77
C VAL A 230 0.88 -9.66 -18.97
N VAL A 231 0.41 -10.21 -20.09
CA VAL A 231 0.65 -11.61 -20.45
C VAL A 231 1.83 -11.69 -21.41
N LEU A 232 2.86 -12.45 -21.02
CA LEU A 232 4.01 -12.71 -21.89
C LEU A 232 3.75 -13.89 -22.82
N SER A 233 4.34 -13.82 -24.00
CA SER A 233 4.25 -14.81 -25.06
C SER A 233 5.66 -15.22 -25.52
N GLU A 234 5.73 -16.15 -26.46
CA GLU A 234 7.01 -16.54 -27.07
C GLU A 234 7.62 -15.43 -27.92
N ASN A 235 6.85 -14.42 -28.34
CA ASN A 235 7.35 -13.28 -29.12
C ASN A 235 8.37 -12.43 -28.34
N GLU A 236 8.31 -12.47 -27.01
CA GLU A 236 9.22 -11.75 -26.13
C GLU A 236 10.59 -12.44 -25.96
N ARG A 237 10.78 -13.66 -26.49
CA ARG A 237 12.05 -14.42 -26.38
C ARG A 237 13.27 -13.61 -26.85
N LYS A 238 13.10 -12.73 -27.83
CA LYS A 238 14.13 -11.82 -28.34
C LYS A 238 14.73 -10.86 -27.29
N TYR A 239 14.06 -10.65 -26.15
CA TYR A 239 14.55 -9.80 -25.07
C TYR A 239 15.33 -10.58 -23.99
N TYR A 240 15.30 -11.91 -24.04
CA TYR A 240 16.00 -12.77 -23.08
C TYR A 240 17.45 -12.99 -23.50
N PRO A 241 18.34 -13.36 -22.55
CA PRO A 241 19.71 -13.72 -22.85
C PRO A 241 19.80 -14.81 -23.94
N GLU A 242 20.87 -14.74 -24.74
CA GLU A 242 21.15 -15.77 -25.75
C GLU A 242 21.22 -17.15 -25.10
N GLY A 243 20.57 -18.14 -25.72
CA GLY A 243 20.50 -19.51 -25.20
C GLY A 243 19.43 -19.75 -24.12
N PHE A 244 18.59 -18.76 -23.79
CA PHE A 244 17.44 -19.00 -22.91
C PHE A 244 16.43 -19.95 -23.56
N THR A 245 16.19 -21.11 -22.94
CA THR A 245 15.38 -22.22 -23.49
C THR A 245 14.08 -22.47 -22.73
N GLU A 246 13.92 -21.91 -21.53
CA GLU A 246 12.66 -22.07 -20.79
C GLU A 246 11.48 -21.46 -21.54
N LYS A 247 10.30 -22.02 -21.30
CA LYS A 247 9.04 -21.52 -21.86
C LYS A 247 8.69 -20.17 -21.24
N ILE A 248 8.24 -19.22 -22.07
CA ILE A 248 7.85 -17.87 -21.63
C ILE A 248 6.33 -17.75 -21.59
N ALA A 249 5.65 -18.27 -22.61
CA ALA A 249 4.22 -18.05 -22.78
C ALA A 249 3.38 -18.71 -21.67
N ALA A 250 2.61 -17.89 -20.97
CA ALA A 250 1.65 -18.36 -19.98
C ALA A 250 0.38 -18.89 -20.66
N ASN A 251 -0.14 -20.03 -20.19
CA ASN A 251 -1.32 -20.69 -20.76
C ASN A 251 -2.65 -20.14 -20.22
N ILE A 252 -2.75 -18.83 -20.00
CA ILE A 252 -3.91 -18.19 -19.34
C ILE A 252 -5.19 -18.41 -20.13
N TYR A 253 -5.19 -18.03 -21.41
CA TYR A 253 -6.34 -18.17 -22.32
C TYR A 253 -6.37 -19.52 -23.03
N GLY A 254 -5.62 -20.51 -22.54
CA GLY A 254 -5.66 -21.87 -23.04
C GLY A 254 -6.94 -22.61 -22.62
N SER A 255 -7.01 -23.90 -22.94
CA SER A 255 -8.03 -24.77 -22.37
C SER A 255 -7.86 -24.89 -20.86
N GLU A 256 -8.93 -25.26 -20.15
CA GLU A 256 -8.90 -25.53 -18.71
C GLU A 256 -7.81 -26.55 -18.34
N VAL A 257 -7.63 -27.59 -19.16
CA VAL A 257 -6.53 -28.56 -19.01
C VAL A 257 -5.16 -27.88 -18.99
N LYS A 258 -4.91 -26.90 -19.86
CA LYS A 258 -3.63 -26.18 -19.87
C LYS A 258 -3.45 -25.28 -18.65
N ARG A 259 -4.52 -24.72 -18.09
CA ARG A 259 -4.46 -23.94 -16.83
C ARG A 259 -4.21 -24.86 -15.63
N LEU A 260 -4.87 -26.01 -15.57
CA LEU A 260 -4.67 -27.00 -14.51
C LEU A 260 -3.25 -27.56 -14.44
N GLN A 261 -2.45 -27.43 -15.50
CA GLN A 261 -1.02 -27.78 -15.45
C GLN A 261 -0.24 -27.01 -14.38
N TYR A 262 -0.64 -25.77 -14.05
CA TYR A 262 -0.02 -25.03 -12.96
C TYR A 262 -0.41 -25.59 -11.59
N VAL A 263 -1.67 -26.01 -11.42
CA VAL A 263 -2.13 -26.71 -10.21
C VAL A 263 -1.38 -28.03 -10.05
N THR A 264 -1.25 -28.81 -11.13
CA THR A 264 -0.50 -30.07 -11.13
C THR A 264 0.96 -29.84 -10.75
N TYR A 265 1.61 -28.82 -11.30
CA TYR A 265 2.99 -28.48 -10.95
C TYR A 265 3.16 -28.18 -9.46
N TRP A 266 2.26 -27.37 -8.87
CA TRP A 266 2.32 -27.04 -7.45
C TRP A 266 2.02 -28.24 -6.55
N LYS A 267 1.12 -29.13 -6.99
CA LYS A 267 0.88 -30.42 -6.33
C LYS A 267 2.14 -31.28 -6.32
N GLU A 268 2.81 -31.43 -7.46
CA GLU A 268 4.05 -32.21 -7.58
C GLU A 268 5.15 -31.65 -6.66
N LYS A 269 5.30 -30.32 -6.61
CA LYS A 269 6.25 -29.65 -5.70
C LYS A 269 5.90 -29.86 -4.23
N TYR A 270 4.61 -29.84 -3.89
CA TYR A 270 4.14 -30.15 -2.54
C TYR A 270 4.46 -31.59 -2.15
N ASP A 271 4.12 -32.54 -3.03
CA ASP A 271 4.31 -33.98 -2.80
C ASP A 271 5.81 -34.30 -2.65
N GLU A 272 6.68 -33.77 -3.52
CA GLU A 272 8.14 -33.92 -3.46
C GLU A 272 8.72 -33.46 -2.12
N LEU A 273 8.33 -32.26 -1.66
CA LEU A 273 8.82 -31.71 -0.39
C LEU A 273 8.27 -32.47 0.81
N ASN A 274 6.99 -32.86 0.78
CA ASN A 274 6.35 -33.61 1.85
C ASN A 274 6.97 -35.01 2.03
N GLU A 275 7.29 -35.70 0.93
CA GLU A 275 8.01 -36.99 0.98
C GLU A 275 9.41 -36.82 1.54
N THR A 276 10.15 -35.78 1.11
CA THR A 276 11.49 -35.46 1.63
C THR A 276 11.46 -35.20 3.13
N ILE A 277 10.50 -34.39 3.61
CA ILE A 277 10.34 -34.09 5.05
C ILE A 277 10.04 -35.36 5.85
N ARG A 278 9.16 -36.23 5.36
CA ARG A 278 8.84 -37.50 6.03
C ARG A 278 10.01 -38.46 6.07
N GLY A 279 10.91 -38.41 5.09
CA GLY A 279 12.10 -39.26 5.04
C GLY A 279 13.20 -38.89 6.04
N ILE A 280 13.24 -37.65 6.53
CA ILE A 280 14.24 -37.17 7.51
C ILE A 280 13.87 -37.58 8.94
N ASP A 281 12.57 -37.51 9.28
CA ASP A 281 12.00 -37.88 10.59
C ASP A 281 12.70 -37.21 11.81
N ASP A 282 13.14 -35.96 11.65
CA ASP A 282 13.72 -35.12 12.71
C ASP A 282 13.02 -33.75 12.71
N TYR A 283 12.22 -33.49 13.75
CA TYR A 283 11.38 -32.30 13.84
C TYR A 283 12.15 -30.98 13.89
N GLU A 284 13.31 -30.94 14.57
CA GLU A 284 14.10 -29.71 14.67
C GLU A 284 14.76 -29.40 13.32
N ALA A 285 15.31 -30.43 12.66
CA ALA A 285 15.97 -30.30 11.37
C ALA A 285 15.02 -29.87 10.24
N ILE A 286 13.73 -30.25 10.30
CA ILE A 286 12.74 -29.95 9.25
C ILE A 286 11.90 -28.69 9.50
N SER A 287 12.16 -27.93 10.57
CA SER A 287 11.29 -26.82 10.99
C SER A 287 11.07 -25.75 9.89
N ASP A 288 12.14 -25.35 9.20
CA ASP A 288 12.05 -24.41 8.06
C ASP A 288 11.42 -25.06 6.82
N ALA A 289 11.76 -26.32 6.52
CA ALA A 289 11.14 -27.06 5.41
C ALA A 289 9.62 -27.20 5.61
N THR A 290 9.17 -27.38 6.86
CA THR A 290 7.76 -27.44 7.23
C THR A 290 7.05 -26.10 6.99
N ARG A 291 7.75 -24.96 7.16
CA ARG A 291 7.22 -23.64 6.80
C ARG A 291 7.03 -23.53 5.29
N SER A 292 8.04 -23.86 4.50
CA SER A 292 7.96 -23.88 3.04
C SER A 292 6.87 -24.83 2.52
N LEU A 293 6.68 -25.98 3.17
CA LEU A 293 5.61 -26.92 2.81
C LEU A 293 4.22 -26.32 3.02
N LYS A 294 4.02 -25.54 4.10
CA LYS A 294 2.77 -24.81 4.33
C LYS A 294 2.52 -23.77 3.24
N GLU A 295 3.54 -23.00 2.86
CA GLU A 295 3.46 -22.00 1.79
C GLU A 295 3.11 -22.65 0.44
N ILE A 296 3.87 -23.66 0.01
CA ILE A 296 3.60 -24.40 -1.22
C ILE A 296 2.20 -25.03 -1.18
N GLY A 297 1.79 -25.54 -0.02
CA GLY A 297 0.46 -26.09 0.17
C GLY A 297 -0.67 -25.05 0.05
N GLN A 298 -0.45 -23.83 0.50
CA GLN A 298 -1.38 -22.71 0.33
C GLN A 298 -1.49 -22.33 -1.16
N ILE A 299 -0.34 -22.21 -1.84
CA ILE A 299 -0.29 -21.92 -3.29
C ILE A 299 -1.05 -22.99 -4.07
N TYR A 300 -0.74 -24.27 -3.84
CA TYR A 300 -1.36 -25.40 -4.52
C TYR A 300 -2.87 -25.44 -4.33
N ARG A 301 -3.35 -25.32 -3.08
CA ARG A 301 -4.76 -25.55 -2.75
C ARG A 301 -5.66 -24.37 -3.06
N ASN A 302 -5.12 -23.14 -3.03
CA ASN A 302 -5.93 -21.92 -3.13
C ASN A 302 -5.35 -20.96 -4.16
N ASP A 303 -4.18 -20.37 -3.88
CA ASP A 303 -3.76 -19.11 -4.51
C ASP A 303 -3.62 -19.22 -6.03
N ILE A 304 -3.02 -20.31 -6.54
CA ILE A 304 -2.86 -20.49 -7.99
C ILE A 304 -4.20 -20.61 -8.72
N SER A 305 -5.19 -21.27 -8.10
CA SER A 305 -6.49 -21.51 -8.72
C SER A 305 -7.33 -20.23 -8.77
N GLU A 306 -7.33 -19.48 -7.67
CA GLU A 306 -8.00 -18.19 -7.58
C GLU A 306 -7.39 -17.19 -8.55
N PHE A 307 -6.06 -17.06 -8.54
CA PHE A 307 -5.36 -16.17 -9.46
C PHE A 307 -5.56 -16.58 -10.92
N MET A 308 -5.51 -17.88 -11.23
CA MET A 308 -5.76 -18.31 -12.60
C MET A 308 -7.19 -18.05 -13.07
N THR A 309 -8.17 -18.16 -12.18
CA THR A 309 -9.56 -17.80 -12.48
C THR A 309 -9.65 -16.31 -12.80
N TYR A 310 -9.08 -15.47 -11.94
CA TYR A 310 -9.00 -14.03 -12.19
C TYR A 310 -8.34 -13.70 -13.54
N LEU A 311 -7.17 -14.28 -13.83
CA LEU A 311 -6.46 -14.04 -15.09
C LEU A 311 -7.24 -14.49 -16.32
N ALA A 312 -7.98 -15.60 -16.23
CA ALA A 312 -8.75 -16.16 -17.35
C ALA A 312 -10.03 -15.38 -17.63
N ASP A 313 -10.68 -14.86 -16.58
CA ASP A 313 -11.93 -14.09 -16.69
C ASP A 313 -11.69 -12.63 -17.10
N ASN A 314 -10.47 -12.12 -16.93
CA ASN A 314 -10.09 -10.74 -17.24
C ASN A 314 -9.25 -10.64 -18.52
N ASN A 315 -9.41 -9.52 -19.24
CA ASN A 315 -8.68 -9.27 -20.48
C ASN A 315 -7.33 -8.60 -20.22
N GLY A 316 -6.36 -9.37 -19.75
CA GLY A 316 -4.96 -8.97 -19.73
C GLY A 316 -4.40 -8.78 -21.13
N LYS A 317 -3.64 -7.70 -21.31
CA LYS A 317 -3.03 -7.37 -22.60
C LYS A 317 -1.70 -8.08 -22.77
N SER A 318 -1.36 -8.46 -24.00
CA SER A 318 -0.01 -8.93 -24.31
C SER A 318 0.99 -7.77 -24.28
N PHE A 319 2.24 -8.07 -23.98
CA PHE A 319 3.32 -7.07 -24.02
C PHE A 319 3.45 -6.41 -25.40
N GLU A 320 3.36 -7.20 -26.48
CA GLU A 320 3.38 -6.68 -27.85
C GLU A 320 2.23 -5.69 -28.13
N TYR A 321 1.01 -5.98 -27.64
CA TYR A 321 -0.12 -5.06 -27.77
C TYR A 321 0.14 -3.76 -27.02
N LEU A 322 0.65 -3.84 -25.79
CA LEU A 322 0.94 -2.66 -24.98
C LEU A 322 2.03 -1.79 -25.63
N CYS A 323 3.04 -2.41 -26.22
CA CYS A 323 4.03 -1.69 -27.04
C CYS A 323 3.37 -0.95 -28.21
N LYS A 324 2.46 -1.62 -28.96
CA LYS A 324 1.76 -1.02 -30.11
C LYS A 324 0.84 0.13 -29.73
N ASN A 325 0.18 0.02 -28.57
CA ASN A 325 -0.68 1.07 -28.03
C ASN A 325 0.09 2.05 -27.12
N GLU A 326 1.43 2.07 -27.20
CA GLU A 326 2.27 3.02 -26.45
C GLU A 326 1.93 3.06 -24.94
N PHE A 327 1.58 1.91 -24.37
CA PHE A 327 1.20 1.74 -22.96
C PHE A 327 -0.01 2.56 -22.49
N LYS A 328 -0.81 3.14 -23.40
CA LYS A 328 -1.99 3.98 -23.07
C LYS A 328 -3.00 3.26 -22.18
N ASP A 329 -3.25 1.98 -22.44
CA ASP A 329 -4.20 1.18 -21.65
C ASP A 329 -3.72 0.98 -20.21
N LEU A 330 -2.41 0.80 -19.98
CA LEU A 330 -1.85 0.71 -18.63
C LEU A 330 -1.91 2.06 -17.92
N LEU A 331 -1.50 3.13 -18.60
CA LEU A 331 -1.55 4.50 -18.07
C LEU A 331 -2.97 4.91 -17.69
N GLY A 332 -3.94 4.67 -18.57
CA GLY A 332 -5.34 4.99 -18.32
C GLY A 332 -5.96 4.23 -17.14
N TRP A 333 -5.34 3.14 -16.69
CA TRP A 333 -5.72 2.44 -15.47
C TRP A 333 -5.01 3.02 -14.24
N ILE A 334 -3.70 3.27 -14.36
CA ILE A 334 -2.89 3.87 -13.29
C ILE A 334 -3.39 5.27 -12.91
N SER A 335 -3.81 6.08 -13.90
CA SER A 335 -4.28 7.46 -13.68
C SER A 335 -5.71 7.59 -13.17
N LYS A 336 -6.45 6.49 -13.00
CA LYS A 336 -7.83 6.49 -12.45
C LYS A 336 -7.88 6.35 -10.94
N LYS A 337 -6.75 6.02 -10.31
CA LYS A 337 -6.53 6.00 -8.87
C LYS A 337 -5.83 7.30 -8.50
#